data_AF-A0A3B6D5Z7-F1
#
_entry.id   AF-A0A3B6D5Z7-F1
#
_cell.length_a   1.000
_cell.length_b   1.000
_cell.length_c   1.000
_cell.angle_alpha   90.00
_cell.angle_beta   90.00
_cell.angle_gamma   90.00
#
_symmetry.space_group_name_H-M   'P 1'
#
loop_
_entity.id
_entity.type
_entity.pdbx_description
1 polymer ?
#
loop_
_entity_poly.entity_id
_entity_poly.type
_entity_poly.pdbx_seq_one_letter_code
_entity_poly.pdbx_strand_id
1 'polypeptide(L)'
;MNSHFASFRSNRKTATGLENLKKSRKMSLGYAEKLSYREDVGTVGMPEKFDSPKLLQGKIEELAVMVQKSKHLVVFTGAGISTSSGIPDFRGPKGVWTLQRAGKGVPDASLPFHRAAPTLTHMALVELERAGLLKFVISQNVDSLHLRSGFPREKLAELHGNSFKEVCPCCKTEYLRDFEIETIGLKDTPRRCADKNCGARLKDTVLDWEDALPPEEMNSAEEQCRTADLVLCLGTSLQITPACNMPLLSIKNGGKVAIVNLQATPKDKKASLVIHGLVDKVIAGVMCILSLRIPPYIRTDFIQLLLRHTVKNRSDMKPVVLMEQPFSLQRETSMTSIFSMLLTLKFSDGCGCSSSSIECHVNFQKQKESFVRDRSLVLQELKCTAERQSRAGQQSILERESLPRAETSIHAFVTNIIRYDAEDLKVADPKGSWMNSGSSTSSNLAKRLVEGASGYSASTKKLKC
;
A
#
# COMPACT_ATOMS: atom_id res chain seq x y z
N MET A 1 -5.56 73.61 24.33
CA MET A 1 -6.62 72.89 23.59
C MET A 1 -6.01 72.43 22.27
N ASN A 2 -5.83 71.17 21.87
CA ASN A 2 -6.09 69.82 22.40
C ASN A 2 -5.00 68.94 21.75
N SER A 3 -4.05 68.39 22.51
CA SER A 3 -4.00 66.98 22.97
C SER A 3 -4.27 65.91 21.89
N HIS A 4 -3.17 65.32 21.41
CA HIS A 4 -3.11 64.02 20.75
C HIS A 4 -3.59 62.91 21.71
N PHE A 5 -4.51 62.06 21.25
CA PHE A 5 -4.81 60.77 21.87
C PHE A 5 -4.78 59.68 20.80
N ALA A 6 -3.78 58.80 20.90
CA ALA A 6 -3.70 57.55 20.14
C ALA A 6 -4.68 56.54 20.74
N SER A 7 -5.57 56.00 19.91
CA SER A 7 -6.54 54.98 20.27
C SER A 7 -6.04 53.60 19.89
N PHE A 8 -5.85 52.75 20.91
CA PHE A 8 -5.65 51.31 20.80
C PHE A 8 -6.85 50.65 20.11
N ARG A 9 -6.62 49.93 19.01
CA ARG A 9 -7.55 48.90 18.50
C ARG A 9 -6.87 47.55 18.45
N SER A 10 -7.44 46.61 19.20
CA SER A 10 -7.00 45.23 19.31
C SER A 10 -7.24 44.47 18.00
N ASN A 11 -6.17 43.85 17.49
CA ASN A 11 -6.26 42.92 16.36
C ASN A 11 -6.83 41.58 16.86
N ARG A 12 -8.14 41.38 16.72
CA ARG A 12 -8.75 40.04 16.70
C ARG A 12 -8.34 39.33 15.41
N LYS A 13 -7.26 38.55 15.45
CA LYS A 13 -6.93 37.53 14.44
C LYS A 13 -7.12 36.14 15.02
N THR A 14 -8.36 35.68 15.18
CA THR A 14 -8.66 34.29 15.54
C THR A 14 -9.99 33.87 14.93
N ALA A 15 -9.99 33.42 13.67
CA ALA A 15 -11.05 32.58 13.08
C ALA A 15 -10.74 32.08 11.65
N THR A 16 -9.84 32.72 10.90
CA THR A 16 -9.67 32.42 9.45
C THR A 16 -8.67 31.31 9.13
N GLY A 17 -7.81 30.91 10.06
CA GLY A 17 -6.81 29.83 9.84
C GLY A 17 -7.40 28.42 9.91
N LEU A 18 -8.37 28.18 10.81
CA LEU A 18 -8.93 26.84 11.02
C LEU A 18 -9.98 26.46 9.96
N GLU A 19 -10.70 27.45 9.40
CA GLU A 19 -11.65 27.21 8.30
C GLU A 19 -10.93 26.95 6.97
N ASN A 20 -9.78 27.56 6.73
CA ASN A 20 -8.96 27.29 5.54
C ASN A 20 -8.27 25.91 5.58
N LEU A 21 -7.96 25.39 6.78
CA LEU A 21 -7.50 24.00 6.95
C LEU A 21 -8.60 22.95 6.74
N LYS A 22 -9.88 23.31 6.98
CA LYS A 22 -11.02 22.43 6.70
C LYS A 22 -11.43 22.43 5.22
N LYS A 23 -11.16 23.49 4.46
CA LYS A 23 -11.40 23.54 3.00
C LYS A 23 -10.39 22.74 2.15
N SER A 24 -9.30 22.24 2.74
CA SER A 24 -8.17 21.62 2.02
C SER A 24 -8.07 20.08 2.16
N ARG A 25 -9.18 19.38 2.43
CA ARG A 25 -9.19 17.90 2.43
C ARG A 25 -10.33 17.31 1.61
N LYS A 26 -10.65 17.92 0.48
CA LYS A 26 -11.31 17.15 -0.59
C LYS A 26 -10.31 16.09 -1.05
N MET A 27 -10.57 14.83 -0.71
CA MET A 27 -9.74 13.72 -1.15
C MET A 27 -10.08 13.49 -2.63
N SER A 28 -9.31 14.18 -3.48
CA SER A 28 -9.40 14.13 -4.94
C SER A 28 -9.21 12.69 -5.42
N LEU A 29 -9.98 12.30 -6.44
CA LEU A 29 -9.80 11.05 -7.19
C LEU A 29 -8.63 11.12 -8.18
N GLY A 30 -7.84 12.19 -8.13
CA GLY A 30 -6.57 12.30 -8.81
C GLY A 30 -6.73 12.37 -10.32
N TYR A 31 -6.81 11.21 -10.96
CA TYR A 31 -6.91 11.05 -12.41
C TYR A 31 -8.25 11.56 -12.97
N ALA A 32 -9.36 11.34 -12.27
CA ALA A 32 -10.70 11.67 -12.77
C ALA A 32 -10.93 13.19 -12.93
N GLU A 33 -10.22 13.99 -12.13
CA GLU A 33 -10.26 15.46 -12.18
C GLU A 33 -9.35 16.03 -13.28
N LYS A 34 -8.38 15.24 -13.77
CA LYS A 34 -7.40 15.66 -14.78
C LYS A 34 -7.87 15.44 -16.21
N LEU A 35 -8.89 14.59 -16.42
CA LEU A 35 -9.44 14.23 -17.74
C LEU A 35 -10.04 15.45 -18.45
N SER A 36 -9.81 15.53 -19.77
CA SER A 36 -10.45 16.56 -20.59
C SER A 36 -11.97 16.38 -20.55
N TYR A 37 -12.72 17.49 -20.64
CA TYR A 37 -14.18 17.41 -20.69
C TYR A 37 -14.63 16.70 -21.96
N ARG A 38 -15.61 15.80 -21.83
CA ARG A 38 -16.25 15.13 -22.96
C ARG A 38 -17.74 15.04 -22.71
N GLU A 39 -18.52 15.41 -23.72
CA GLU A 39 -19.99 15.35 -23.64
C GLU A 39 -20.49 13.90 -23.76
N ASP A 40 -19.98 13.16 -24.75
CA ASP A 40 -20.32 11.75 -24.92
C ASP A 40 -19.40 10.84 -24.10
N VAL A 41 -19.86 10.54 -22.89
CA VAL A 41 -19.27 9.56 -21.96
C VAL A 41 -20.03 8.23 -21.95
N GLY A 42 -20.96 8.04 -22.91
CA GLY A 42 -21.88 6.91 -22.95
C GLY A 42 -23.07 7.03 -21.99
N THR A 43 -23.77 5.92 -21.77
CA THR A 43 -24.93 5.84 -20.88
C THR A 43 -24.48 5.75 -19.42
N VAL A 44 -24.96 6.68 -18.60
CA VAL A 44 -24.59 6.83 -17.18
C VAL A 44 -25.79 6.62 -16.27
N GLY A 45 -25.55 6.24 -15.01
CA GLY A 45 -26.59 6.17 -13.98
C GLY A 45 -27.67 5.12 -14.21
N MET A 46 -27.37 4.08 -15.00
CA MET A 46 -28.32 2.99 -15.24
C MET A 46 -28.72 2.30 -13.92
N PRO A 47 -29.98 1.84 -13.77
CA PRO A 47 -30.40 1.11 -12.59
C PRO A 47 -29.55 -0.16 -12.36
N GLU A 48 -29.20 -0.40 -11.11
CA GLU A 48 -28.57 -1.65 -10.70
C GLU A 48 -29.62 -2.77 -10.64
N LYS A 49 -29.20 -3.97 -11.05
CA LYS A 49 -29.97 -5.20 -10.98
C LYS A 49 -29.31 -6.14 -9.98
N PHE A 50 -30.13 -6.93 -9.30
CA PHE A 50 -29.69 -7.93 -8.35
C PHE A 50 -30.45 -9.23 -8.60
N ASP A 51 -29.72 -10.28 -8.97
CA ASP A 51 -30.29 -11.62 -9.04
C ASP A 51 -30.77 -12.05 -7.63
N SER A 52 -31.90 -12.76 -7.56
CA SER A 52 -32.40 -13.28 -6.28
C SER A 52 -31.38 -14.26 -5.68
N PRO A 53 -31.32 -14.44 -4.34
CA PRO A 53 -30.30 -15.29 -3.71
C PRO A 53 -30.19 -16.71 -4.31
N LYS A 54 -31.33 -17.34 -4.63
CA LYS A 54 -31.37 -18.67 -5.26
C LYS A 54 -30.82 -18.64 -6.69
N LEU A 55 -31.20 -17.64 -7.49
CA LEU A 55 -30.72 -17.50 -8.86
C LEU A 55 -29.22 -17.17 -8.90
N LEU A 56 -28.77 -16.26 -8.03
CA LEU A 56 -27.38 -15.87 -7.88
C LEU A 56 -26.50 -17.08 -7.53
N GLN A 57 -26.94 -17.92 -6.58
CA GLN A 57 -26.22 -19.13 -6.20
C GLN A 57 -26.08 -20.10 -7.39
N GLY A 58 -27.16 -20.38 -8.13
CA GLY A 58 -27.10 -21.25 -9.30
C GLY A 58 -26.17 -20.70 -10.41
N LYS A 59 -26.15 -19.38 -10.63
CA LYS A 59 -25.22 -18.76 -11.58
C LYS A 59 -23.76 -18.78 -11.12
N ILE A 60 -23.51 -18.68 -9.82
CA ILE A 60 -22.15 -18.84 -9.25
C ILE A 60 -21.64 -20.27 -9.48
N GLU A 61 -22.50 -21.27 -9.28
CA GLU A 61 -22.18 -22.67 -9.56
C GLU A 61 -21.89 -22.90 -11.05
N GLU A 62 -22.72 -22.35 -11.94
CA GLU A 62 -22.50 -22.41 -13.38
C GLU A 62 -21.18 -21.74 -13.78
N LEU A 63 -20.89 -20.54 -13.24
CA LEU A 63 -19.63 -19.85 -13.48
C LEU A 63 -18.42 -20.64 -12.97
N ALA A 64 -18.52 -21.26 -11.80
CA ALA A 64 -17.44 -22.09 -11.26
C ALA A 64 -17.15 -23.29 -12.18
N VAL A 65 -18.19 -23.94 -12.73
CA VAL A 65 -18.03 -25.01 -13.73
C VAL A 65 -17.39 -24.49 -15.02
N MET A 66 -17.79 -23.30 -15.50
CA MET A 66 -17.18 -22.67 -16.68
C MET A 66 -15.69 -22.38 -16.46
N VAL A 67 -15.33 -21.82 -15.30
CA VAL A 67 -13.94 -21.54 -14.91
C VAL A 67 -13.13 -22.82 -14.78
N GLN A 68 -13.66 -23.85 -14.12
CA GLN A 68 -12.98 -25.13 -13.92
C GLN A 68 -12.70 -25.86 -15.24
N LYS A 69 -13.61 -25.77 -16.21
CA LYS A 69 -13.49 -26.45 -17.52
C LYS A 69 -12.66 -25.67 -18.54
N SER A 70 -12.47 -24.37 -18.33
CA SER A 70 -11.72 -23.51 -19.25
C SER A 70 -10.23 -23.89 -19.23
N LYS A 71 -9.66 -24.05 -20.41
CA LYS A 71 -8.21 -24.26 -20.61
C LYS A 71 -7.48 -22.93 -20.76
N HIS A 72 -8.18 -21.90 -21.25
CA HIS A 72 -7.62 -20.57 -21.48
C HIS A 72 -8.57 -19.48 -21.00
N LEU A 73 -8.65 -19.32 -19.68
CA LEU A 73 -9.43 -18.26 -19.05
C LEU A 73 -8.73 -16.92 -19.19
N VAL A 74 -9.45 -15.93 -19.72
CA VAL A 74 -9.07 -14.52 -19.72
C VAL A 74 -10.08 -13.73 -18.91
N VAL A 75 -9.62 -12.82 -18.06
CA VAL A 75 -10.49 -11.94 -17.27
C VAL A 75 -10.38 -10.50 -17.79
N PHE A 76 -11.52 -9.86 -18.01
CA PHE A 76 -11.61 -8.48 -18.47
C PHE A 76 -12.22 -7.59 -17.39
N THR A 77 -11.47 -6.65 -16.82
CA THR A 77 -11.88 -5.89 -15.64
C THR A 77 -12.14 -4.42 -15.92
N GLY A 78 -13.16 -3.87 -15.26
CA GLY A 78 -13.42 -2.43 -15.20
C GLY A 78 -13.56 -1.89 -13.77
N ALA A 79 -13.93 -0.62 -13.65
CA ALA A 79 -13.86 0.11 -12.38
C ALA A 79 -14.74 -0.49 -11.27
N GLY A 80 -15.76 -1.28 -11.61
CA GLY A 80 -16.63 -1.96 -10.67
C GLY A 80 -15.90 -2.87 -9.69
N ILE A 81 -14.76 -3.48 -10.08
CA ILE A 81 -13.97 -4.34 -9.18
C ILE A 81 -13.21 -3.57 -8.08
N SER A 82 -13.10 -2.25 -8.22
CA SER A 82 -12.38 -1.37 -7.29
C SER A 82 -13.34 -0.59 -6.37
N THR A 83 -14.66 -0.67 -6.61
CA THR A 83 -15.67 0.07 -5.81
C THR A 83 -15.66 -0.27 -4.33
N SER A 84 -15.45 -1.54 -3.95
CA SER A 84 -15.32 -1.96 -2.55
C SER A 84 -14.00 -1.53 -1.90
N SER A 85 -13.01 -1.07 -2.68
CA SER A 85 -11.77 -0.44 -2.17
C SER A 85 -11.91 1.08 -1.96
N GLY A 86 -13.10 1.64 -2.18
CA GLY A 86 -13.37 3.07 -2.01
C GLY A 86 -13.07 3.95 -3.23
N ILE A 87 -12.67 3.34 -4.36
CA ILE A 87 -12.51 4.02 -5.64
C ILE A 87 -13.85 3.94 -6.38
N PRO A 88 -14.55 5.05 -6.64
CA PRO A 88 -15.82 5.00 -7.35
C PRO A 88 -15.61 4.59 -8.81
N ASP A 89 -16.67 4.03 -9.38
CA ASP A 89 -16.71 3.77 -10.81
C ASP A 89 -16.99 5.05 -11.62
N PHE A 90 -17.14 4.87 -12.92
CA PHE A 90 -17.43 5.97 -13.84
C PHE A 90 -18.92 6.18 -14.12
N ARG A 91 -19.70 5.10 -14.28
CA ARG A 91 -21.06 5.13 -14.86
C ARG A 91 -22.14 4.54 -13.94
N GLY A 92 -21.77 4.06 -12.77
CA GLY A 92 -22.69 3.61 -11.73
C GLY A 92 -23.62 4.73 -11.26
N PRO A 93 -24.61 4.44 -10.41
CA PRO A 93 -25.53 5.46 -9.88
C PRO A 93 -24.82 6.64 -9.20
N LYS A 94 -23.62 6.42 -8.66
CA LYS A 94 -22.75 7.42 -8.04
C LYS A 94 -21.39 7.57 -8.74
N GLY A 95 -21.29 7.10 -9.99
CA GLY A 95 -20.06 7.15 -10.75
C GLY A 95 -19.64 8.58 -11.12
N VAL A 96 -18.35 8.77 -11.42
CA VAL A 96 -17.77 10.08 -11.78
C VAL A 96 -18.59 10.80 -12.85
N TRP A 97 -18.86 10.13 -13.98
CA TRP A 97 -19.58 10.72 -15.10
C TRP A 97 -21.06 10.94 -14.80
N THR A 98 -21.67 10.04 -14.02
CA THR A 98 -23.06 10.19 -13.58
C THR A 98 -23.24 11.45 -12.74
N LEU A 99 -22.33 11.70 -11.81
CA LEU A 99 -22.39 12.88 -10.95
C LEU A 99 -22.07 14.16 -11.72
N GLN A 100 -21.03 14.16 -12.57
CA GLN A 100 -20.70 15.30 -13.42
C GLN A 100 -21.87 15.70 -14.33
N ARG A 101 -22.54 14.72 -14.98
CA ARG A 101 -23.71 14.98 -15.82
C ARG A 101 -24.90 15.53 -15.03
N ALA A 102 -25.00 15.20 -13.75
CA ALA A 102 -26.00 15.77 -12.84
C ALA A 102 -25.60 17.14 -12.26
N GLY A 103 -24.54 17.78 -12.78
CA GLY A 103 -24.01 19.05 -12.28
C GLY A 103 -23.35 18.94 -10.90
N LYS A 104 -23.06 17.72 -10.44
CA LYS A 104 -22.33 17.46 -9.20
C LYS A 104 -20.84 17.32 -9.52
N GLY A 105 -19.97 17.72 -8.59
CA GLY A 105 -18.53 17.53 -8.75
C GLY A 105 -18.13 16.06 -8.77
N VAL A 106 -16.84 15.81 -8.96
CA VAL A 106 -16.23 14.49 -8.79
C VAL A 106 -16.57 13.94 -7.39
N PRO A 107 -16.99 12.66 -7.27
CA PRO A 107 -17.33 12.06 -5.99
C PRO A 107 -16.16 12.15 -5.01
N ASP A 108 -16.47 12.41 -3.74
CA ASP A 108 -15.46 12.36 -2.69
C ASP A 108 -14.99 10.91 -2.51
N ALA A 109 -13.68 10.67 -2.68
CA ALA A 109 -13.11 9.36 -2.37
C ALA A 109 -13.24 9.08 -0.87
N SER A 110 -13.54 7.85 -0.48
CA SER A 110 -13.59 7.47 0.94
C SER A 110 -12.20 7.40 1.58
N LEU A 111 -11.16 7.28 0.76
CA LEU A 111 -9.75 7.29 1.14
C LEU A 111 -8.87 7.84 0.01
N PRO A 112 -7.65 8.31 0.30
CA PRO A 112 -6.72 8.74 -0.72
C PRO A 112 -6.40 7.61 -1.70
N PHE A 113 -6.34 7.91 -3.00
CA PHE A 113 -6.17 6.91 -4.06
C PHE A 113 -4.96 5.97 -3.87
N HIS A 114 -3.80 6.51 -3.47
CA HIS A 114 -2.60 5.72 -3.15
C HIS A 114 -2.75 4.79 -1.93
N ARG A 115 -3.78 4.97 -1.10
CA ARG A 115 -4.09 4.09 0.04
C ARG A 115 -5.08 2.98 -0.29
N ALA A 116 -5.69 2.99 -1.47
CA ALA A 116 -6.58 1.91 -1.87
C ALA A 116 -5.84 0.58 -1.85
N ALA A 117 -6.48 -0.42 -1.23
CA ALA A 117 -5.99 -1.77 -1.18
C ALA A 117 -6.71 -2.61 -2.25
N PRO A 118 -6.02 -3.59 -2.86
CA PRO A 118 -6.67 -4.57 -3.72
C PRO A 118 -7.88 -5.21 -3.03
N THR A 119 -8.99 -5.32 -3.78
CA THR A 119 -10.23 -5.93 -3.28
C THR A 119 -10.11 -7.45 -3.20
N LEU A 120 -11.13 -8.11 -2.63
CA LEU A 120 -11.24 -9.56 -2.63
C LEU A 120 -11.14 -10.11 -4.05
N THR A 121 -11.81 -9.48 -5.02
CA THR A 121 -11.74 -9.85 -6.43
C THR A 121 -10.30 -9.78 -6.96
N HIS A 122 -9.54 -8.71 -6.69
CA HIS A 122 -8.14 -8.61 -7.13
C HIS A 122 -7.29 -9.75 -6.55
N MET A 123 -7.42 -10.04 -5.25
CA MET A 123 -6.67 -11.11 -4.61
C MET A 123 -7.09 -12.50 -5.09
N ALA A 124 -8.36 -12.69 -5.44
CA ALA A 124 -8.84 -13.94 -6.05
C ALA A 124 -8.24 -14.16 -7.44
N LEU A 125 -8.06 -13.10 -8.25
CA LEU A 125 -7.40 -13.21 -9.55
C LEU A 125 -5.93 -13.61 -9.40
N VAL A 126 -5.22 -13.10 -8.39
CA VAL A 126 -3.85 -13.56 -8.07
C VAL A 126 -3.84 -15.06 -7.78
N GLU A 127 -4.80 -15.55 -7.00
CA GLU A 127 -4.86 -16.99 -6.69
C GLU A 127 -5.25 -17.85 -7.90
N LEU A 128 -6.20 -17.40 -8.73
CA LEU A 128 -6.57 -18.11 -9.95
C LEU A 128 -5.39 -18.21 -10.93
N GLU A 129 -4.55 -17.19 -10.98
CA GLU A 129 -3.33 -17.18 -11.79
C GLU A 129 -2.30 -18.16 -11.20
N ARG A 130 -2.05 -18.13 -9.89
CA ARG A 130 -1.15 -19.07 -9.20
C ARG A 130 -1.59 -20.52 -9.33
N ALA A 131 -2.89 -20.78 -9.30
CA ALA A 131 -3.48 -22.10 -9.52
C ALA A 131 -3.41 -22.54 -10.99
N GLY A 132 -2.93 -21.68 -11.90
CA GLY A 132 -2.80 -21.97 -13.32
C GLY A 132 -4.12 -21.94 -14.10
N LEU A 133 -5.22 -21.50 -13.49
CA LEU A 133 -6.54 -21.41 -14.14
C LEU A 133 -6.64 -20.13 -14.99
N LEU A 134 -6.26 -18.98 -14.44
CA LEU A 134 -6.28 -17.69 -15.13
C LEU A 134 -5.01 -17.48 -15.95
N LYS A 135 -5.16 -17.27 -17.26
CA LYS A 135 -4.02 -17.08 -18.18
C LYS A 135 -3.63 -15.63 -18.37
N PHE A 136 -4.63 -14.74 -18.38
CA PHE A 136 -4.39 -13.33 -18.67
C PHE A 136 -5.47 -12.42 -18.10
N VAL A 137 -5.09 -11.22 -17.67
CA VAL A 137 -6.00 -10.14 -17.26
C VAL A 137 -5.88 -8.98 -18.23
N ILE A 138 -7.02 -8.48 -18.68
CA ILE A 138 -7.12 -7.26 -19.48
C ILE A 138 -7.89 -6.25 -18.65
N SER A 139 -7.26 -5.13 -18.31
CA SER A 139 -7.84 -4.12 -17.42
C SER A 139 -8.07 -2.80 -18.14
N GLN A 140 -9.23 -2.21 -17.88
CA GLN A 140 -9.57 -0.84 -18.22
C GLN A 140 -9.25 0.14 -17.07
N ASN A 141 -8.80 -0.37 -15.93
CA ASN A 141 -8.58 0.42 -14.72
C ASN A 141 -7.20 1.06 -14.74
N VAL A 142 -7.13 2.28 -14.23
CA VAL A 142 -5.89 3.06 -14.07
C VAL A 142 -5.42 3.13 -12.62
N ASP A 143 -6.00 2.33 -11.73
CA ASP A 143 -5.79 2.38 -10.26
C ASP A 143 -4.58 1.59 -9.74
N SER A 144 -3.92 0.85 -10.63
CA SER A 144 -2.78 0.00 -10.32
C SER A 144 -3.05 -1.16 -9.35
N LEU A 145 -4.30 -1.43 -8.97
CA LEU A 145 -4.59 -2.43 -7.94
C LEU A 145 -4.26 -3.86 -8.38
N HIS A 146 -4.21 -4.16 -9.68
CA HIS A 146 -3.68 -5.43 -10.19
C HIS A 146 -2.18 -5.58 -9.94
N LEU A 147 -1.35 -4.61 -10.33
CA LEU A 147 0.09 -4.70 -10.07
C LEU A 147 0.40 -4.66 -8.57
N ARG A 148 -0.32 -3.83 -7.82
CA ARG A 148 -0.17 -3.70 -6.37
C ARG A 148 -0.66 -4.92 -5.59
N SER A 149 -1.54 -5.75 -6.15
CA SER A 149 -1.92 -7.04 -5.55
C SER A 149 -0.83 -8.11 -5.70
N GLY A 150 0.20 -7.83 -6.51
CA GLY A 150 1.22 -8.79 -6.90
C GLY A 150 0.83 -9.63 -8.11
N PHE A 151 -0.16 -9.20 -8.90
CA PHE A 151 -0.49 -9.86 -10.17
C PHE A 151 0.67 -9.69 -11.16
N PRO A 152 1.09 -10.76 -11.88
CA PRO A 152 2.24 -10.72 -12.78
C PRO A 152 2.03 -9.75 -13.95
N ARG A 153 3.01 -8.84 -14.15
CA ARG A 153 2.98 -7.78 -15.19
C ARG A 153 2.89 -8.36 -16.60
N GLU A 154 3.56 -9.48 -16.84
CA GLU A 154 3.63 -10.20 -18.12
C GLU A 154 2.31 -10.91 -18.50
N LYS A 155 1.37 -11.03 -17.55
CA LYS A 155 0.02 -11.58 -17.78
C LYS A 155 -1.09 -10.54 -17.68
N LEU A 156 -0.71 -9.26 -17.69
CA LEU A 156 -1.63 -8.12 -17.52
C LEU A 156 -1.50 -7.16 -18.70
N ALA A 157 -2.65 -6.80 -19.30
CA ALA A 157 -2.75 -5.65 -20.20
C ALA A 157 -3.48 -4.48 -19.55
N GLU A 158 -2.82 -3.32 -19.43
CA GLU A 158 -3.39 -2.07 -18.88
C GLU A 158 -3.81 -1.14 -20.02
N LEU A 159 -5.01 -1.35 -20.58
CA LEU A 159 -5.44 -0.70 -21.82
C LEU A 159 -5.51 0.82 -21.73
N HIS A 160 -5.88 1.38 -20.57
CA HIS A 160 -6.03 2.82 -20.39
C HIS A 160 -4.86 3.45 -19.62
N GLY A 161 -3.77 2.70 -19.45
CA GLY A 161 -2.63 3.10 -18.65
C GLY A 161 -2.80 2.86 -17.16
N ASN A 162 -1.91 3.46 -16.37
CA ASN A 162 -1.85 3.28 -14.94
C ASN A 162 -1.36 4.56 -14.27
N SER A 163 -2.14 5.08 -13.33
CA SER A 163 -1.89 6.37 -12.67
C SER A 163 -0.66 6.39 -11.77
N PHE A 164 -0.02 5.25 -11.56
CA PHE A 164 1.21 5.07 -10.79
C PHE A 164 2.40 4.69 -11.68
N LYS A 165 2.21 4.65 -13.00
CA LYS A 165 3.22 4.19 -13.96
C LYS A 165 3.62 5.31 -14.91
N GLU A 166 4.92 5.54 -15.01
CA GLU A 166 5.52 6.37 -16.05
C GLU A 166 6.50 5.53 -16.88
N VAL A 167 6.66 5.87 -18.17
CA VAL A 167 7.45 5.10 -19.12
C VAL A 167 8.47 5.98 -19.82
N CYS A 168 9.65 5.44 -20.09
CA CYS A 168 10.62 6.13 -20.93
C CYS A 168 10.22 6.01 -22.41
N PRO A 169 10.00 7.11 -23.14
CA PRO A 169 9.63 7.03 -24.55
C PRO A 169 10.76 6.46 -25.44
N CYS A 170 12.01 6.58 -24.99
CA CYS A 170 13.21 6.15 -25.71
C CYS A 170 13.54 4.66 -25.48
N CYS A 171 13.81 4.24 -24.24
CA CYS A 171 14.21 2.84 -23.93
C CYS A 171 13.06 1.93 -23.48
N LYS A 172 11.82 2.45 -23.39
CA LYS A 172 10.61 1.73 -22.97
C LYS A 172 10.60 1.19 -21.53
N THR A 173 11.63 1.49 -20.73
CA THR A 173 11.64 1.12 -19.30
C THR A 173 10.43 1.71 -18.59
N GLU A 174 9.66 0.84 -17.92
CA GLU A 174 8.54 1.22 -17.06
C GLU A 174 9.03 1.52 -15.63
N TYR A 175 8.44 2.54 -15.02
CA TYR A 175 8.70 2.93 -13.64
C TYR A 175 7.38 2.96 -12.88
N LEU A 176 7.15 1.95 -12.04
CA LEU A 176 6.03 1.94 -11.11
C LEU A 176 6.41 2.77 -9.87
N ARG A 177 5.49 3.63 -9.44
CA ARG A 177 5.63 4.54 -8.30
C ARG A 177 4.64 4.16 -7.21
N ASP A 178 4.91 4.58 -5.98
CA ASP A 178 3.94 4.43 -4.88
C ASP A 178 3.04 5.66 -4.69
N PHE A 179 3.26 6.68 -5.51
CA PHE A 179 2.48 7.89 -5.62
C PHE A 179 1.84 8.00 -7.01
N GLU A 180 0.76 8.77 -7.06
CA GLU A 180 0.06 9.05 -8.31
C GLU A 180 0.87 10.03 -9.16
N ILE A 181 1.03 9.73 -10.45
CA ILE A 181 1.65 10.58 -11.44
C ILE A 181 0.82 11.86 -11.63
N GLU A 182 1.50 12.99 -11.70
CA GLU A 182 0.89 14.32 -11.68
C GLU A 182 0.17 14.67 -12.99
N THR A 183 0.61 14.07 -14.10
CA THR A 183 0.09 14.32 -15.45
C THR A 183 -0.76 13.15 -15.98
N ILE A 184 -1.57 13.44 -16.99
CA ILE A 184 -2.27 12.47 -17.83
C ILE A 184 -2.18 12.90 -19.30
N GLY A 185 -2.51 12.01 -20.23
CA GLY A 185 -2.56 12.28 -21.66
C GLY A 185 -1.18 12.15 -22.30
N LEU A 186 -0.39 11.18 -21.85
CA LEU A 186 0.93 10.84 -22.41
C LEU A 186 1.92 12.02 -22.37
N LYS A 187 1.80 12.87 -21.34
CA LYS A 187 2.60 14.08 -21.15
C LYS A 187 3.90 13.76 -20.42
N ASP A 188 4.88 14.62 -20.62
CA ASP A 188 6.17 14.51 -19.92
C ASP A 188 5.97 14.77 -18.41
N THR A 189 6.48 13.84 -17.60
CA THR A 189 6.60 14.01 -16.16
C THR A 189 7.87 14.83 -15.84
N PRO A 190 8.05 15.33 -14.60
CA PRO A 190 9.27 16.06 -14.23
C PRO A 190 10.51 15.15 -14.08
N ARG A 191 10.33 13.82 -14.16
CA ARG A 191 11.38 12.83 -13.91
C ARG A 191 12.06 12.40 -15.21
N ARG A 192 13.28 11.86 -15.07
CA ARG A 192 14.11 11.36 -16.17
C ARG A 192 14.40 9.88 -16.00
N CYS A 193 14.63 9.21 -17.12
CA CYS A 193 15.07 7.83 -17.16
C CYS A 193 16.35 7.64 -16.33
N ALA A 194 16.36 6.62 -15.49
CA ALA A 194 17.50 6.29 -14.63
C ALA A 194 18.63 5.59 -15.39
N ASP A 195 18.36 5.10 -16.62
CA ASP A 195 19.39 4.58 -17.50
C ASP A 195 20.36 5.71 -17.90
N LYS A 196 21.62 5.54 -17.52
CA LYS A 196 22.73 6.48 -17.77
C LYS A 196 22.93 6.76 -19.26
N ASN A 197 22.57 5.82 -20.13
CA ASN A 197 22.69 5.96 -21.58
C ASN A 197 21.45 6.60 -22.23
N CYS A 198 20.39 6.87 -21.46
CA CYS A 198 19.14 7.41 -21.98
C CYS A 198 18.85 8.83 -21.46
N GLY A 199 18.63 8.99 -20.15
CA GLY A 199 18.32 10.30 -19.53
C GLY A 199 17.09 11.05 -20.05
N ALA A 200 16.28 10.45 -20.94
CA ALA A 200 15.09 11.07 -21.52
C ALA A 200 14.03 11.38 -20.45
N ARG A 201 13.18 12.38 -20.71
CA ARG A 201 12.03 12.65 -19.84
C ARG A 201 11.06 11.48 -19.87
N LEU A 202 10.56 11.10 -18.70
CA LEU A 202 9.54 10.05 -18.59
C LEU A 202 8.18 10.64 -18.97
N LYS A 203 7.27 9.78 -19.43
CA LYS A 203 5.88 10.14 -19.75
C LYS A 203 4.91 9.39 -18.87
N ASP A 204 3.79 10.02 -18.51
CA ASP A 204 2.68 9.28 -17.93
C ASP A 204 2.08 8.28 -18.93
N THR A 205 1.29 7.34 -18.43
CA THR A 205 0.68 6.29 -19.26
C THR A 205 -0.83 6.39 -19.37
N VAL A 206 -1.47 7.25 -18.57
CA VAL A 206 -2.92 7.37 -18.54
C VAL A 206 -3.40 8.11 -19.79
N LEU A 207 -4.32 7.49 -20.51
CA LEU A 207 -4.87 8.04 -21.75
C LEU A 207 -5.86 9.17 -21.45
N ASP A 208 -5.82 10.23 -22.25
CA ASP A 208 -6.94 11.15 -22.42
C ASP A 208 -7.84 10.65 -23.58
N TRP A 209 -8.95 11.35 -23.83
CA TRP A 209 -10.01 10.86 -24.72
C TRP A 209 -9.63 10.62 -26.18
N GLU A 210 -8.66 11.37 -26.70
CA GLU A 210 -8.21 11.31 -28.10
C GLU A 210 -6.93 10.48 -28.27
N ASP A 211 -6.37 9.97 -27.17
CA ASP A 211 -5.18 9.14 -27.22
C ASP A 211 -5.52 7.72 -27.70
N ALA A 212 -4.66 7.17 -28.54
CA ALA A 212 -4.77 5.79 -28.98
C ALA A 212 -4.45 4.83 -27.84
N LEU A 213 -5.11 3.66 -27.82
CA LEU A 213 -4.71 2.57 -26.93
C LEU A 213 -3.24 2.17 -27.21
N PRO A 214 -2.44 1.86 -26.17
CA PRO A 214 -1.07 1.39 -26.34
C PRO A 214 -1.05 0.11 -27.20
N PRO A 215 -0.38 0.11 -28.37
CA PRO A 215 -0.45 -0.99 -29.32
C PRO A 215 0.00 -2.34 -28.75
N GLU A 216 1.03 -2.36 -27.91
CA GLU A 216 1.54 -3.59 -27.28
C GLU A 216 0.49 -4.23 -26.35
N GLU A 217 -0.13 -3.43 -25.49
CA GLU A 217 -1.20 -3.89 -24.59
C GLU A 217 -2.43 -4.33 -25.37
N MET A 218 -2.80 -3.57 -26.42
CA MET A 218 -3.96 -3.85 -27.27
C MET A 218 -3.78 -5.16 -28.04
N ASN A 219 -2.63 -5.34 -28.68
CA ASN A 219 -2.33 -6.54 -29.47
C ASN A 219 -2.33 -7.79 -28.58
N SER A 220 -1.68 -7.72 -27.42
CA SER A 220 -1.68 -8.80 -26.44
C SER A 220 -3.11 -9.10 -25.96
N ALA A 221 -3.89 -8.07 -25.60
CA ALA A 221 -5.27 -8.24 -25.16
C ALA A 221 -6.15 -8.92 -26.23
N GLU A 222 -6.04 -8.50 -27.49
CA GLU A 222 -6.80 -9.11 -28.59
C GLU A 222 -6.37 -10.56 -28.88
N GLU A 223 -5.07 -10.85 -28.86
CA GLU A 223 -4.55 -12.21 -29.04
C GLU A 223 -5.06 -13.16 -27.96
N GLN A 224 -4.98 -12.72 -26.70
CA GLN A 224 -5.47 -13.49 -25.56
C GLN A 224 -6.98 -13.72 -25.65
N CYS A 225 -7.76 -12.69 -26.01
CA CYS A 225 -9.21 -12.85 -26.23
C CYS A 225 -9.56 -13.78 -27.40
N ARG A 226 -8.79 -13.78 -28.50
CA ARG A 226 -9.00 -14.72 -29.62
C ARG A 226 -8.70 -16.16 -29.23
N THR A 227 -7.74 -16.38 -28.34
CA THR A 227 -7.30 -17.71 -27.88
C THR A 227 -8.21 -18.26 -26.78
N ALA A 228 -8.87 -17.39 -26.02
CA ALA A 228 -9.68 -17.76 -24.88
C ALA A 228 -10.88 -18.64 -25.24
N ASP A 229 -11.04 -19.74 -24.50
CA ASP A 229 -12.28 -20.51 -24.49
C ASP A 229 -13.31 -19.96 -23.48
N LEU A 230 -12.86 -19.09 -22.57
CA LEU A 230 -13.71 -18.31 -21.67
C LEU A 230 -13.13 -16.91 -21.44
N VAL A 231 -13.91 -15.87 -21.71
CA VAL A 231 -13.65 -14.50 -21.25
C VAL A 231 -14.64 -14.13 -20.16
N LEU A 232 -14.14 -13.78 -18.97
CA LEU A 232 -14.94 -13.35 -17.83
C LEU A 232 -14.82 -11.83 -17.63
N CYS A 233 -15.89 -11.09 -17.92
CA CYS A 233 -15.97 -9.65 -17.73
C CYS A 233 -16.43 -9.32 -16.30
N LEU A 234 -15.65 -8.55 -15.54
CA LEU A 234 -15.94 -8.18 -14.15
C LEU A 234 -16.02 -6.66 -13.98
N GLY A 235 -17.16 -6.16 -13.52
CA GLY A 235 -17.30 -4.76 -13.09
C GLY A 235 -17.05 -3.74 -14.21
N THR A 236 -17.38 -4.08 -15.45
CA THR A 236 -17.29 -3.17 -16.60
C THR A 236 -18.65 -3.01 -17.27
N SER A 237 -18.95 -1.78 -17.68
CA SER A 237 -20.16 -1.47 -18.46
C SER A 237 -20.04 -1.83 -19.94
N LEU A 238 -18.84 -2.18 -20.42
CA LEU A 238 -18.56 -2.55 -21.82
C LEU A 238 -19.10 -1.54 -22.86
N GLN A 239 -18.89 -0.25 -22.61
CA GLN A 239 -19.32 0.83 -23.52
C GLN A 239 -18.18 1.44 -24.35
N ILE A 240 -16.97 1.55 -23.78
CA ILE A 240 -15.86 2.25 -24.43
C ILE A 240 -15.18 1.40 -25.50
N THR A 241 -15.22 1.88 -26.74
CA THR A 241 -14.57 1.27 -27.91
C THR A 241 -13.10 1.73 -27.98
N PRO A 242 -12.16 0.88 -28.43
CA PRO A 242 -12.36 -0.50 -28.91
C PRO A 242 -12.36 -1.56 -27.81
N ALA A 243 -11.94 -1.23 -26.59
CA ALA A 243 -11.77 -2.17 -25.48
C ALA A 243 -13.03 -3.04 -25.21
N CYS A 244 -14.24 -2.47 -25.26
CA CYS A 244 -15.48 -3.18 -24.99
C CYS A 244 -15.82 -4.29 -26.00
N ASN A 245 -15.17 -4.32 -27.16
CA ASN A 245 -15.40 -5.33 -28.19
C ASN A 245 -14.42 -6.51 -28.06
N MET A 246 -13.30 -6.36 -27.35
CA MET A 246 -12.27 -7.39 -27.22
C MET A 246 -12.81 -8.71 -26.64
N PRO A 247 -13.65 -8.73 -25.57
CA PRO A 247 -14.17 -9.99 -25.04
C PRO A 247 -14.93 -10.83 -26.08
N LEU A 248 -15.57 -10.18 -27.06
CA LEU A 248 -16.35 -10.86 -28.10
C LEU A 248 -15.49 -11.55 -29.16
N LEU A 249 -14.18 -11.29 -29.20
CA LEU A 249 -13.27 -11.97 -30.12
C LEU A 249 -13.21 -13.47 -29.86
N SER A 250 -13.37 -13.90 -28.60
CA SER A 250 -13.42 -15.31 -28.20
C SER A 250 -14.55 -16.09 -28.87
N ILE A 251 -15.72 -15.45 -29.02
CA ILE A 251 -16.93 -16.08 -29.60
C ILE A 251 -16.68 -16.52 -31.03
N LYS A 252 -15.88 -15.78 -31.80
CA LYS A 252 -15.57 -16.14 -33.20
C LYS A 252 -14.85 -17.48 -33.30
N ASN A 253 -14.14 -17.89 -32.25
CA ASN A 253 -13.39 -19.14 -32.18
C ASN A 253 -14.08 -20.19 -31.27
N GLY A 254 -15.37 -20.01 -30.98
CA GLY A 254 -16.16 -20.94 -30.16
C GLY A 254 -16.01 -20.75 -28.64
N GLY A 255 -15.27 -19.72 -28.20
CA GLY A 255 -15.17 -19.35 -26.79
C GLY A 255 -16.48 -18.76 -26.24
N LYS A 256 -16.60 -18.75 -24.92
CA LYS A 256 -17.75 -18.20 -24.19
C LYS A 256 -17.41 -16.88 -23.53
N VAL A 257 -18.42 -16.03 -23.34
CA VAL A 257 -18.29 -14.80 -22.55
C VAL A 257 -19.23 -14.88 -21.36
N ALA A 258 -18.71 -14.67 -20.16
CA ALA A 258 -19.49 -14.48 -18.94
C ALA A 258 -19.35 -13.04 -18.46
N ILE A 259 -20.44 -12.43 -17.99
CA ILE A 259 -20.45 -11.03 -17.53
C ILE A 259 -20.97 -10.99 -16.10
N VAL A 260 -20.20 -10.40 -15.20
CA VAL A 260 -20.61 -10.09 -13.82
C VAL A 260 -20.63 -8.58 -13.65
N ASN A 261 -21.82 -8.00 -13.62
CA ASN A 261 -22.01 -6.56 -13.48
C ASN A 261 -23.39 -6.23 -12.88
N LEU A 262 -23.45 -5.22 -12.02
CA LEU A 262 -24.72 -4.77 -11.43
C LEU A 262 -25.63 -4.13 -12.47
N GLN A 263 -25.08 -3.29 -13.33
CA GLN A 263 -25.83 -2.63 -14.41
C GLN A 263 -25.88 -3.52 -15.66
N ALA A 264 -26.92 -3.36 -16.48
CA ALA A 264 -26.96 -3.97 -17.80
C ALA A 264 -25.80 -3.47 -18.68
N THR A 265 -25.27 -4.34 -19.55
CA THR A 265 -24.22 -3.97 -20.51
C THR A 265 -24.75 -4.07 -21.95
N PRO A 266 -24.18 -3.32 -22.91
CA PRO A 266 -24.53 -3.48 -24.32
C PRO A 266 -24.24 -4.87 -24.90
N LYS A 267 -23.48 -5.71 -24.16
CA LYS A 267 -23.02 -7.02 -24.63
C LYS A 267 -23.77 -8.19 -23.97
N ASP A 268 -24.73 -7.93 -23.09
CA ASP A 268 -25.47 -8.96 -22.35
C ASP A 268 -26.08 -10.03 -23.27
N LYS A 269 -26.67 -9.63 -24.42
CA LYS A 269 -27.27 -10.56 -25.39
C LYS A 269 -26.27 -11.51 -26.06
N LYS A 270 -24.97 -11.23 -26.00
CA LYS A 270 -23.90 -12.06 -26.59
C LYS A 270 -23.21 -12.95 -25.54
N ALA A 271 -23.46 -12.72 -24.26
CA ALA A 271 -22.86 -13.50 -23.19
C ALA A 271 -23.58 -14.84 -23.02
N SER A 272 -22.81 -15.90 -22.76
CA SER A 272 -23.35 -17.20 -22.37
C SER A 272 -23.91 -17.19 -20.94
N LEU A 273 -23.39 -16.31 -20.08
CA LEU A 273 -23.83 -16.15 -18.71
C LEU A 273 -23.76 -14.66 -18.31
N VAL A 274 -24.85 -14.13 -17.74
CA VAL A 274 -24.88 -12.78 -17.16
C VAL A 274 -25.32 -12.89 -15.71
N ILE A 275 -24.49 -12.38 -14.79
CA ILE A 275 -24.74 -12.39 -13.35
C ILE A 275 -24.87 -10.94 -12.87
N HIS A 276 -26.02 -10.65 -12.28
CA HIS A 276 -26.29 -9.35 -11.67
C HIS A 276 -26.06 -9.44 -10.16
N GLY A 277 -24.83 -9.16 -9.74
CA GLY A 277 -24.43 -9.23 -8.34
C GLY A 277 -23.11 -8.52 -8.07
N LEU A 278 -22.80 -8.33 -6.79
CA LEU A 278 -21.52 -7.77 -6.36
C LEU A 278 -20.39 -8.71 -6.75
N VAL A 279 -19.39 -8.19 -7.49
CA VAL A 279 -18.27 -8.98 -8.01
C VAL A 279 -17.53 -9.74 -6.91
N ASP A 280 -17.27 -9.10 -5.76
CA ASP A 280 -16.62 -9.76 -4.61
C ASP A 280 -17.43 -10.96 -4.10
N LYS A 281 -18.76 -10.86 -4.05
CA LYS A 281 -19.63 -11.96 -3.60
C LYS A 281 -19.63 -13.11 -4.61
N VAL A 282 -19.73 -12.79 -5.89
CA VAL A 282 -19.74 -13.79 -6.98
C VAL A 282 -18.41 -14.54 -7.02
N ILE A 283 -17.30 -13.81 -7.03
CA ILE A 283 -15.96 -14.39 -7.09
C ILE A 283 -15.62 -15.16 -5.81
N ALA A 284 -15.99 -14.67 -4.62
CA ALA A 284 -15.85 -15.46 -3.39
C ALA A 284 -16.58 -16.81 -3.47
N GLY A 285 -17.80 -16.82 -4.01
CA GLY A 285 -18.57 -18.05 -4.23
C GLY A 285 -17.88 -19.01 -5.22
N VAL A 286 -17.35 -18.49 -6.34
CA VAL A 286 -16.58 -19.29 -7.31
C VAL A 286 -15.33 -19.88 -6.65
N MET A 287 -14.54 -19.07 -5.94
CA MET A 287 -13.33 -19.53 -5.26
C MET A 287 -13.64 -20.62 -4.22
N CYS A 288 -14.74 -20.48 -3.49
CA CYS A 288 -15.22 -21.50 -2.54
C CYS A 288 -15.51 -22.84 -3.22
N ILE A 289 -16.25 -22.83 -4.34
CA ILE A 289 -16.58 -24.05 -5.10
C ILE A 289 -15.33 -24.69 -5.69
N LEU A 290 -14.38 -23.88 -6.18
CA LEU A 290 -13.09 -24.35 -6.68
C LEU A 290 -12.14 -24.82 -5.57
N SER A 291 -12.52 -24.67 -4.29
CA SER A 291 -11.68 -24.98 -3.13
C SER A 291 -10.35 -24.22 -3.12
N LEU A 292 -10.34 -22.98 -3.63
CA LEU A 292 -9.17 -22.10 -3.66
C LEU A 292 -9.27 -21.03 -2.57
N ARG A 293 -8.22 -20.91 -1.77
CA ARG A 293 -8.15 -19.91 -0.69
C ARG A 293 -7.66 -18.58 -1.25
N ILE A 294 -8.48 -17.53 -1.11
CA ILE A 294 -8.06 -16.17 -1.48
C ILE A 294 -6.95 -15.71 -0.52
N PRO A 295 -5.75 -15.36 -1.02
CA PRO A 295 -4.65 -14.90 -0.18
C PRO A 295 -4.96 -13.52 0.42
N PRO A 296 -4.51 -13.23 1.65
CA PRO A 296 -4.62 -11.89 2.19
C PRO A 296 -3.71 -10.93 1.42
N TYR A 297 -4.17 -9.70 1.23
CA TYR A 297 -3.29 -8.62 0.78
C TYR A 297 -2.36 -8.20 1.92
N ILE A 298 -1.05 -8.24 1.69
CA ILE A 298 -0.02 -7.76 2.61
C ILE A 298 0.68 -6.58 1.96
N ARG A 299 0.39 -5.37 2.44
CA ARG A 299 1.10 -4.17 2.03
C ARG A 299 2.48 -4.15 2.69
N THR A 300 3.53 -4.09 1.87
CA THR A 300 4.91 -3.93 2.33
C THR A 300 5.41 -2.56 1.89
N ASP A 301 5.58 -1.63 2.84
CA ASP A 301 6.16 -0.32 2.58
C ASP A 301 7.64 -0.33 2.98
N PHE A 302 8.52 0.18 2.12
CA PHE A 302 9.96 0.27 2.39
C PHE A 302 10.29 1.63 3.02
N ILE A 303 10.97 1.64 4.16
CA ILE A 303 11.39 2.88 4.83
C ILE A 303 12.88 3.08 4.58
N GLN A 304 13.24 4.13 3.83
CA GLN A 304 14.64 4.52 3.69
C GLN A 304 15.06 5.45 4.83
N LEU A 305 16.03 5.00 5.64
CA LEU A 305 16.60 5.77 6.74
C LEU A 305 17.79 6.58 6.24
N LEU A 306 17.71 7.92 6.33
CA LEU A 306 18.84 8.81 6.04
C LEU A 306 19.33 9.47 7.34
N LEU A 307 20.53 9.13 7.77
CA LEU A 307 21.19 9.73 8.94
C LEU A 307 22.08 10.89 8.48
N ARG A 308 21.85 12.10 9.00
CA ARG A 308 22.73 13.26 8.79
C ARG A 308 23.31 13.72 10.11
N HIS A 309 24.63 13.90 10.14
CA HIS A 309 25.37 14.51 11.23
C HIS A 309 25.76 15.93 10.84
N THR A 310 25.51 16.90 11.71
CA THR A 310 25.96 18.29 11.54
C THR A 310 26.76 18.72 12.76
N VAL A 311 28.08 18.87 12.59
CA VAL A 311 28.96 19.49 13.59
C VAL A 311 28.83 21.00 13.47
N LYS A 312 28.45 21.70 14.55
CA LYS A 312 28.48 23.16 14.56
C LYS A 312 29.94 23.64 14.58
N ASN A 313 30.31 24.43 13.56
CA ASN A 313 31.55 25.16 13.32
C ASN A 313 32.57 25.19 14.48
N ARG A 314 33.71 24.55 14.24
CA ARG A 314 34.96 24.68 14.98
C ARG A 314 36.05 25.05 13.98
N SER A 315 36.68 26.21 14.17
CA SER A 315 37.61 26.87 13.24
C SER A 315 39.02 26.27 13.21
N ASP A 316 39.26 25.20 13.96
CA ASP A 316 40.55 24.56 14.21
C ASP A 316 40.81 23.28 13.38
N MET A 317 39.97 22.98 12.38
CA MET A 317 40.02 21.68 11.69
C MET A 317 40.29 21.80 10.17
N LYS A 318 41.21 20.97 9.66
CA LYS A 318 41.41 20.78 8.21
C LYS A 318 40.52 19.63 7.69
N PRO A 319 39.68 19.85 6.66
CA PRO A 319 38.87 18.80 6.07
C PRO A 319 39.74 17.79 5.32
N VAL A 320 39.40 16.51 5.42
CA VAL A 320 39.97 15.45 4.56
C VAL A 320 38.81 14.82 3.79
N VAL A 321 38.91 14.85 2.47
CA VAL A 321 37.93 14.28 1.54
C VAL A 321 38.46 12.95 1.04
N LEU A 322 37.69 11.88 1.22
CA LEU A 322 37.93 10.60 0.54
C LEU A 322 37.02 10.54 -0.70
N MET A 323 37.62 10.21 -1.84
CA MET A 323 37.01 10.39 -3.16
C MET A 323 36.06 9.25 -3.59
N GLU A 324 35.84 8.22 -2.77
CA GLU A 324 34.96 7.09 -3.11
C GLU A 324 33.96 6.72 -2.00
N GLN A 325 32.73 6.38 -2.40
CA GLN A 325 31.59 6.01 -1.55
C GLN A 325 31.72 4.60 -0.94
N PRO A 326 30.96 4.25 0.14
CA PRO A 326 30.01 5.06 0.88
C PRO A 326 30.57 5.44 2.27
N PHE A 327 30.08 6.56 2.82
CA PHE A 327 30.40 7.13 4.14
C PHE A 327 31.54 8.16 4.17
N SER A 328 31.15 9.42 4.38
CA SER A 328 31.99 10.44 5.01
C SER A 328 32.01 10.16 6.51
N LEU A 329 33.13 9.67 7.04
CA LEU A 329 33.31 9.45 8.47
C LEU A 329 34.20 10.55 9.05
N GLN A 330 33.59 11.58 9.67
CA GLN A 330 34.31 12.45 10.60
C GLN A 330 34.29 11.78 11.98
N ARG A 331 35.46 11.39 12.49
CA ARG A 331 35.60 10.85 13.83
C ARG A 331 35.95 11.98 14.79
N GLU A 332 35.06 12.27 15.73
CA GLU A 332 35.32 13.11 16.90
C GLU A 332 35.09 12.26 18.16
N THR A 333 36.02 12.32 19.12
CA THR A 333 35.85 11.68 20.44
C THR A 333 35.63 12.80 21.45
N SER A 334 34.43 13.36 21.48
CA SER A 334 34.04 14.35 22.49
C SER A 334 33.32 13.64 23.64
N MET A 335 33.91 13.68 24.83
CA MET A 335 33.38 13.03 26.05
C MET A 335 32.38 13.91 26.81
N THR A 336 32.02 15.09 26.28
CA THR A 336 31.28 16.11 27.04
C THR A 336 30.20 16.86 26.25
N SER A 337 30.03 16.61 24.95
CA SER A 337 29.02 17.32 24.14
C SER A 337 27.84 16.42 23.81
N ILE A 338 26.63 16.92 24.06
CA ILE A 338 25.39 16.39 23.50
C ILE A 338 25.52 16.45 21.98
N PHE A 339 25.36 15.33 21.29
CA PHE A 339 25.20 15.35 19.84
C PHE A 339 23.72 15.13 19.49
N SER A 340 23.21 15.97 18.59
CA SER A 340 21.86 15.83 18.04
C SER A 340 21.91 14.84 16.88
N MET A 341 21.18 13.73 17.01
CA MET A 341 20.85 12.87 15.88
C MET A 341 19.52 13.33 15.28
N LEU A 342 19.53 13.72 14.01
CA LEU A 342 18.30 13.96 13.26
C LEU A 342 17.92 12.67 12.51
N LEU A 343 16.88 12.00 12.99
CA LEU A 343 16.30 10.84 12.33
C LEU A 343 15.16 11.30 11.43
N THR A 344 15.40 11.37 10.12
CA THR A 344 14.35 11.67 9.15
C THR A 344 13.68 10.38 8.71
N LEU A 345 12.45 10.15 9.17
CA LEU A 345 11.59 9.08 8.71
C LEU A 345 10.91 9.51 7.41
N LYS A 346 11.29 8.87 6.31
CA LYS A 346 10.61 9.00 5.03
C LYS A 346 9.60 7.87 4.90
N PHE A 347 8.32 8.21 4.95
CA PHE A 347 7.25 7.30 4.56
C PHE A 347 7.19 7.38 3.01
N SER A 348 7.46 6.27 2.35
CA SER A 348 7.87 6.14 0.92
C SER A 348 6.91 6.79 -0.10
N ASP A 349 7.30 7.10 -1.35
CA ASP A 349 8.57 7.42 -2.02
C ASP A 349 8.27 7.92 -3.46
N GLY A 350 8.28 9.25 -3.62
CA GLY A 350 8.84 9.83 -4.85
C GLY A 350 8.18 11.06 -5.48
N CYS A 351 7.26 11.75 -4.80
CA CYS A 351 6.83 13.08 -5.26
C CYS A 351 6.60 14.17 -4.20
N GLY A 352 6.84 13.92 -2.90
CA GLY A 352 6.83 15.00 -1.88
C GLY A 352 6.09 14.70 -0.58
N CYS A 353 6.20 13.50 -0.02
CA CYS A 353 5.46 13.13 1.18
C CYS A 353 6.21 13.46 2.48
N SER A 354 5.41 13.93 3.44
CA SER A 354 5.68 14.20 4.85
C SER A 354 6.85 13.40 5.44
N SER A 355 7.95 14.08 5.70
CA SER A 355 9.01 13.62 6.58
C SER A 355 8.65 13.93 8.03
N SER A 356 8.74 12.96 8.92
CA SER A 356 8.83 13.27 10.35
C SER A 356 10.30 13.21 10.73
N SER A 357 10.79 14.23 11.42
CA SER A 357 12.15 14.24 11.93
C SER A 357 12.10 14.11 13.44
N ILE A 358 12.75 13.06 13.95
CA ILE A 358 12.94 12.87 15.38
C ILE A 358 14.34 13.39 15.68
N GLU A 359 14.43 14.50 16.40
CA GLU A 359 15.69 14.94 16.97
C GLU A 359 15.91 14.19 18.27
N CYS A 360 16.93 13.34 18.30
CA CYS A 360 17.35 12.62 19.50
C CYS A 360 18.63 13.27 20.03
N HIS A 361 18.53 13.89 21.20
CA HIS A 361 19.69 14.40 21.92
C HIS A 361 20.31 13.25 22.71
N VAL A 362 21.44 12.72 22.23
CA VAL A 362 22.15 11.68 22.96
C VAL A 362 23.16 12.36 23.88
N ASN A 363 22.93 12.24 25.19
CA ASN A 363 23.82 12.74 26.22
C ASN A 363 24.52 11.56 26.90
N PHE A 364 25.81 11.39 26.65
CA PHE A 364 26.61 10.42 27.39
C PHE A 364 26.96 11.00 28.76
N GLN A 365 26.18 10.69 29.79
CA GLN A 365 26.62 10.93 31.16
C GLN A 365 27.62 9.85 31.56
N LYS A 366 28.89 10.22 31.65
CA LYS A 366 29.92 9.36 32.23
C LYS A 366 29.63 9.19 33.73
N GLN A 367 29.22 8.01 34.17
CA GLN A 367 29.36 7.68 35.59
C GLN A 367 30.85 7.63 35.92
N LYS A 368 31.25 8.33 36.98
CA LYS A 368 32.66 8.49 37.39
C LYS A 368 33.33 7.19 37.86
N GLU A 369 32.56 6.12 38.03
CA GLU A 369 33.10 4.82 38.43
C GLU A 369 33.61 4.09 37.19
N SER A 370 34.93 3.97 37.11
CA SER A 370 35.61 3.16 36.10
C SER A 370 35.21 1.69 36.27
N PHE A 371 34.21 1.25 35.52
CA PHE A 371 33.87 -0.16 35.41
C PHE A 371 34.99 -0.90 34.66
N VAL A 372 35.90 -1.55 35.39
CA VAL A 372 36.62 -2.71 34.85
C VAL A 372 35.65 -3.89 34.93
N ARG A 373 34.68 -3.94 34.01
CA ARG A 373 33.86 -5.13 33.81
C ARG A 373 34.46 -5.96 32.67
N ASP A 374 34.47 -7.27 32.83
CA ASP A 374 34.85 -8.21 31.78
C ASP A 374 33.97 -7.97 30.54
N ARG A 375 34.63 -7.79 29.38
CA ARG A 375 34.00 -7.54 28.07
C ARG A 375 32.88 -8.54 27.77
N SER A 376 33.09 -9.82 28.07
CA SER A 376 32.12 -10.89 27.84
C SER A 376 30.88 -10.71 28.71
N LEU A 377 31.07 -10.22 29.93
CA LEU A 377 30.04 -10.05 30.94
C LEU A 377 29.17 -8.81 30.64
N VAL A 378 29.78 -7.71 30.17
CA VAL A 378 29.05 -6.51 29.69
C VAL A 378 28.22 -6.85 28.46
N LEU A 379 28.79 -7.60 27.50
CA LEU A 379 28.06 -8.01 26.29
C LEU A 379 26.89 -8.93 26.64
N GLN A 380 27.08 -9.84 27.60
CA GLN A 380 26.02 -10.73 28.07
C GLN A 380 24.94 -9.98 28.85
N GLU A 381 25.29 -8.98 29.66
CA GLU A 381 24.31 -8.10 30.32
C GLU A 381 23.52 -7.27 29.32
N LEU A 382 24.17 -6.68 28.31
CA LEU A 382 23.49 -5.92 27.25
C LEU A 382 22.55 -6.83 26.46
N LYS A 383 22.99 -8.05 26.13
CA LYS A 383 22.15 -9.08 25.50
C LYS A 383 20.95 -9.43 26.37
N CYS A 384 21.18 -9.79 27.64
CA CYS A 384 20.10 -10.13 28.56
C CYS A 384 19.17 -8.94 28.84
N THR A 385 19.68 -7.70 28.79
CA THR A 385 18.86 -6.49 28.95
C THR A 385 17.99 -6.26 27.73
N ALA A 386 18.55 -6.40 26.52
CA ALA A 386 17.80 -6.35 25.27
C ALA A 386 16.72 -7.47 25.19
N GLU A 387 17.03 -8.67 25.69
CA GLU A 387 16.10 -9.78 25.82
C GLU A 387 14.99 -9.51 26.87
N ARG A 388 15.36 -9.01 28.06
CA ARG A 388 14.40 -8.71 29.15
C ARG A 388 13.50 -7.51 28.86
N GLN A 389 13.97 -6.52 28.10
CA GLN A 389 13.17 -5.36 27.71
C GLN A 389 12.23 -5.64 26.52
N SER A 390 12.19 -6.90 26.04
CA SER A 390 11.25 -7.51 25.08
C SER A 390 10.41 -6.54 24.23
N ARG A 391 11.09 -5.72 23.43
CA ARG A 391 10.49 -4.82 22.42
C ARG A 391 11.15 -4.98 21.04
N ALA A 392 11.97 -6.02 20.90
CA ALA A 392 12.78 -6.37 19.74
C ALA A 392 12.62 -7.89 19.49
N GLY A 393 12.40 -8.32 18.24
CA GLY A 393 12.36 -9.75 17.89
C GLY A 393 13.76 -10.30 17.60
N GLN A 394 13.89 -11.25 16.66
CA GLN A 394 15.15 -12.00 16.45
C GLN A 394 16.38 -11.09 16.30
N GLN A 395 17.43 -11.42 17.05
CA GLN A 395 18.67 -10.65 17.13
C GLN A 395 19.83 -11.43 16.49
N SER A 396 20.72 -10.71 15.82
CA SER A 396 22.01 -11.24 15.34
C SER A 396 23.13 -10.26 15.68
N ILE A 397 24.29 -10.80 16.06
CA ILE A 397 25.49 -10.03 16.39
C ILE A 397 26.32 -9.92 15.12
N LEU A 398 26.63 -8.69 14.71
CA LEU A 398 27.58 -8.41 13.64
C LEU A 398 28.89 -7.95 14.29
N GLU A 399 29.94 -8.77 14.18
CA GLU A 399 31.28 -8.44 14.66
C GLU A 399 32.16 -8.02 13.46
N ARG A 400 32.92 -6.93 13.62
CA ARG A 400 33.92 -6.50 12.63
C ARG A 400 35.32 -6.66 13.23
N GLU A 401 36.19 -7.40 12.53
CA GLU A 401 37.59 -7.60 12.92
C GLU A 401 38.42 -6.31 12.81
N SER A 402 39.46 -6.24 13.66
CA SER A 402 40.20 -5.03 14.00
C SER A 402 41.04 -4.48 12.84
N LEU A 403 41.20 -3.15 12.80
CA LEU A 403 42.25 -2.51 12.03
C LEU A 403 43.48 -2.29 12.94
N PRO A 404 44.71 -2.54 12.46
CA PRO A 404 45.92 -2.69 13.27
C PRO A 404 46.42 -1.41 13.99
N ARG A 405 45.66 -0.30 13.99
CA ARG A 405 46.05 0.95 14.66
C ARG A 405 44.95 1.60 15.52
N ALA A 406 43.87 0.90 15.82
CA ALA A 406 42.91 1.36 16.83
C ALA A 406 42.25 0.17 17.52
N GLU A 407 42.37 0.08 18.85
CA GLU A 407 41.57 -0.80 19.71
C GLU A 407 40.11 -0.33 19.71
N THR A 408 39.39 -0.57 18.62
CA THR A 408 37.97 -0.25 18.57
C THR A 408 37.24 -1.39 17.87
N SER A 409 36.56 -2.20 18.67
CA SER A 409 35.61 -3.21 18.19
C SER A 409 34.23 -2.57 18.13
N ILE A 410 33.61 -2.55 16.94
CA ILE A 410 32.24 -2.05 16.76
C ILE A 410 31.31 -3.27 16.75
N HIS A 411 30.37 -3.29 17.69
CA HIS A 411 29.33 -4.32 17.79
C HIS A 411 27.98 -3.68 17.47
N ALA A 412 27.23 -4.25 16.54
CA ALA A 412 25.88 -3.81 16.20
C ALA A 412 24.87 -4.93 16.45
N PHE A 413 23.75 -4.58 17.08
CA PHE A 413 22.61 -5.47 17.28
C PHE A 413 21.50 -5.05 16.32
N VAL A 414 21.10 -5.95 15.43
CA VAL A 414 19.98 -5.71 14.51
C VAL A 414 18.73 -6.36 15.08
N THR A 415 17.63 -5.62 15.15
CA THR A 415 16.32 -6.13 15.56
C THR A 415 15.29 -5.81 14.48
N ASN A 416 14.31 -6.68 14.29
CA ASN A 416 13.09 -6.34 13.56
C ASN A 416 12.25 -5.31 14.34
N ILE A 417 11.49 -4.49 13.61
CA ILE A 417 10.50 -3.56 14.17
C ILE A 417 9.24 -4.36 14.53
N ILE A 418 8.75 -4.22 15.77
CA ILE A 418 7.47 -4.79 16.21
C ILE A 418 6.43 -3.66 16.29
N ARG A 419 5.16 -3.98 15.99
CA ARG A 419 4.01 -3.07 16.07
C ARG A 419 3.82 -2.54 17.51
N TYR A 420 3.52 -1.26 17.64
CA TYR A 420 3.19 -0.59 18.90
C TYR A 420 1.76 -0.08 18.90
N ASP A 421 1.01 -0.39 19.95
CA ASP A 421 -0.26 0.28 20.26
C ASP A 421 0.00 1.34 21.35
N ALA A 422 -0.71 2.48 21.27
CA ALA A 422 -0.44 3.67 22.08
C ALA A 422 -0.64 3.49 23.60
N GLU A 423 -1.18 2.36 24.04
CA GLU A 423 -1.47 2.08 25.46
C GLU A 423 -0.23 1.60 26.25
N ASP A 424 0.82 1.11 25.56
CA ASP A 424 2.05 0.59 26.17
C ASP A 424 3.03 1.66 26.70
N LEU A 425 2.64 2.93 26.65
CA LEU A 425 3.44 4.09 27.08
C LEU A 425 3.16 4.53 28.53
N LYS A 426 2.21 3.89 29.23
CA LYS A 426 1.77 4.36 30.56
C LYS A 426 2.52 3.81 31.78
N VAL A 427 3.57 3.00 31.62
CA VAL A 427 4.34 2.52 32.78
C VAL A 427 5.84 2.60 32.54
N ALA A 428 6.45 3.69 33.01
CA ALA A 428 7.78 3.73 33.61
C ALA A 428 8.06 5.17 34.10
N ASP A 429 7.70 5.48 35.35
CA ASP A 429 8.25 6.64 36.06
C ASP A 429 9.40 6.14 36.96
N PRO A 430 10.65 6.62 36.79
CA PRO A 430 11.79 6.13 37.53
C PRO A 430 12.09 7.02 38.75
N LYS A 431 11.48 6.74 39.90
CA LYS A 431 12.00 7.17 41.22
C LYS A 431 11.70 6.16 42.34
N GLY A 432 12.67 5.34 42.70
CA GLY A 432 12.87 4.91 44.10
C GLY A 432 13.78 5.95 44.78
N SER A 433 13.80 6.20 46.09
CA SER A 433 13.35 5.49 47.29
C SER A 433 13.43 6.53 48.43
N TRP A 434 12.58 6.43 49.47
CA TRP A 434 13.03 6.48 50.87
C TRP A 434 11.92 6.04 51.85
N MET A 435 12.38 5.33 52.87
CA MET A 435 11.64 4.69 53.96
C MET A 435 10.81 5.68 54.79
N ASN A 436 9.62 5.25 55.24
CA ASN A 436 9.34 5.19 56.67
C ASN A 436 8.10 4.33 57.01
N SER A 437 8.24 3.66 58.15
CA SER A 437 7.32 2.79 58.88
C SER A 437 6.01 3.44 59.33
N GLY A 438 4.94 2.65 59.43
CA GLY A 438 3.75 3.00 60.23
C GLY A 438 2.48 2.23 59.84
N SER A 439 2.03 1.37 60.74
CA SER A 439 0.83 0.53 60.70
C SER A 439 -0.49 1.27 60.45
N SER A 440 -1.45 0.64 59.76
CA SER A 440 -2.74 0.19 60.33
C SER A 440 -3.80 -0.20 59.27
N THR A 441 -4.26 -1.45 59.41
CA THR A 441 -5.65 -1.97 59.31
C THR A 441 -6.57 -1.77 58.09
N SER A 442 -7.08 -2.94 57.65
CA SER A 442 -8.45 -3.22 57.13
C SER A 442 -8.74 -2.81 55.67
N SER A 443 -9.46 -3.56 54.82
CA SER A 443 -10.27 -4.77 54.98
C SER A 443 -10.55 -5.41 53.59
N ASN A 444 -10.65 -6.74 53.57
CA ASN A 444 -11.52 -7.63 52.77
C ASN A 444 -12.14 -7.15 51.44
N LEU A 445 -11.99 -7.94 50.37
CA LEU A 445 -13.06 -8.89 49.95
C LEU A 445 -12.60 -9.91 48.86
N ALA A 446 -12.75 -11.20 49.22
CA ALA A 446 -13.03 -12.44 48.46
C ALA A 446 -12.40 -12.71 47.06
N LYS A 447 -11.57 -13.74 46.85
CA LYS A 447 -11.77 -15.23 46.83
C LYS A 447 -12.66 -15.80 45.70
N ARG A 448 -12.00 -16.51 44.77
CA ARG A 448 -12.22 -17.90 44.25
C ARG A 448 -11.20 -18.12 43.10
N LEU A 449 -10.08 -18.85 43.17
CA LEU A 449 -9.81 -20.27 43.52
C LEU A 449 -10.79 -21.21 42.78
N VAL A 450 -10.37 -22.18 41.95
CA VAL A 450 -9.36 -23.22 42.22
C VAL A 450 -8.81 -23.83 40.91
N GLU A 451 -7.49 -24.05 40.89
CA GLU A 451 -6.70 -24.92 40.00
C GLU A 451 -6.90 -26.41 40.31
N GLY A 452 -6.61 -27.30 39.37
CA GLY A 452 -6.48 -28.73 39.69
C GLY A 452 -5.61 -29.46 38.68
N ALA A 453 -4.32 -29.52 38.98
CA ALA A 453 -3.28 -30.25 38.24
C ALA A 453 -3.19 -31.73 38.67
N SER A 454 -2.29 -32.45 37.98
CA SER A 454 -1.70 -33.79 38.24
C SER A 454 -2.45 -35.00 37.65
N GLY A 455 -1.81 -36.04 37.12
CA GLY A 455 -0.39 -36.40 37.06
C GLY A 455 -0.16 -37.67 36.22
N TYR A 456 1.11 -37.93 35.92
CA TYR A 456 1.68 -39.05 35.14
C TYR A 456 1.26 -40.47 35.58
N SER A 457 1.11 -41.42 34.63
CA SER A 457 2.02 -42.61 34.50
C SER A 457 1.74 -43.50 33.26
N ALA A 458 2.85 -43.92 32.64
CA ALA A 458 3.18 -45.18 31.96
C ALA A 458 2.14 -46.02 31.14
N SER A 459 2.47 -46.16 29.85
CA SER A 459 2.67 -47.43 29.10
C SER A 459 1.69 -48.61 29.36
N THR A 460 0.94 -48.99 28.32
CA THR A 460 1.05 -50.35 27.73
C THR A 460 0.32 -50.49 26.38
N LYS A 461 0.96 -51.30 25.53
CA LYS A 461 0.58 -51.84 24.22
C LYS A 461 -0.91 -52.24 24.02
N LYS A 462 -1.33 -52.10 22.75
CA LYS A 462 -1.82 -53.14 21.79
C LYS A 462 -3.25 -52.98 21.22
N LEU A 463 -3.26 -53.03 19.87
CA LEU A 463 -4.18 -53.70 18.94
C LEU A 463 -5.54 -53.06 18.53
N LYS A 464 -5.56 -52.69 17.24
CA LYS A 464 -6.60 -52.89 16.19
C LYS A 464 -8.01 -53.32 16.65
N CYS A 465 -9.00 -52.54 16.23
CA CYS A 465 -9.85 -52.85 15.07
C CYS A 465 -10.17 -51.56 14.33
#